data_AF-A0A1H4HDI2-F1
#
_entry.id   AF-A0A1H4HDI2-F1
#
_cell.length_a   1.000
_cell.length_b   1.000
_cell.length_c   1.000
_cell.angle_alpha   90.00
_cell.angle_beta   90.00
_cell.angle_gamma   90.00
#
_symmetry.space_group_name_H-M   'P 1'
#
loop_
_entity.id
_entity.type
_entity.pdbx_description
1 polymer ?
#
loop_
_entity_poly.entity_id
_entity_poly.type
_entity_poly.pdbx_seq_one_letter_code
_entity_poly.pdbx_strand_id
1 'polypeptide(L)'
;MRTTKRFTGKVIERFEREGRGLGAFADYSPYHQVSRGDPASSGRSHLHVWRSRLRSLLSDGELSVEFSFCMLPELKDLVEQYPLDWFSDLHPLCRYGCDSQAEYPGTLQIAEELGLKHPWMRDGSGPWRMTTDFVAILNGGPSLLAVARKPDPLATLSTRDRREKELLRIEREYWKRRDVEWLLITSDEFDARVVKELRRSAPWALADSVQSDEKAKAVRIAKANRHASLSQILQATAQALGSMEAAQASLWQSIWRGELPIDLRRSWRPYLPLRHISEAEFWSLNPVRSRRSAWPKVDPQEV
;
A
#
# COMPACT_ATOMS: atom_id res chain seq x y z
N MET A 1 -20.03 24.41 -17.76
CA MET A 1 -19.47 23.04 -17.94
C MET A 1 -18.19 22.93 -17.14
N ARG A 2 -18.13 22.08 -16.09
CA ARG A 2 -16.83 21.69 -15.51
C ARG A 2 -16.16 20.78 -16.53
N THR A 3 -15.17 21.28 -17.25
CA THR A 3 -14.33 20.45 -18.11
C THR A 3 -13.62 19.42 -17.24
N THR A 4 -13.87 18.14 -17.49
CA THR A 4 -13.10 17.07 -16.86
C THR A 4 -11.64 17.29 -17.23
N LYS A 5 -10.80 17.60 -16.23
CA LYS A 5 -9.37 17.79 -16.44
C LYS A 5 -8.79 16.51 -17.02
N ARG A 6 -7.92 16.65 -18.01
CA ARG A 6 -7.26 15.54 -18.70
C ARG A 6 -5.76 15.64 -18.48
N PHE A 7 -5.11 14.49 -18.48
CA PHE A 7 -3.66 14.44 -18.55
C PHE A 7 -3.21 14.91 -19.95
N THR A 8 -2.33 15.91 -19.96
CA THR A 8 -1.78 16.56 -21.15
C THR A 8 -0.30 16.84 -20.90
N GLY A 9 0.50 17.10 -21.94
CA GLY A 9 1.92 17.45 -21.79
C GLY A 9 2.15 18.58 -20.77
N LYS A 10 1.32 19.63 -20.81
CA LYS A 10 1.38 20.75 -19.84
C LYS A 10 1.16 20.33 -18.38
N VAL A 11 0.32 19.31 -18.15
CA VAL A 11 0.08 18.76 -16.80
C VAL A 11 1.33 18.02 -16.32
N ILE A 12 1.99 17.28 -17.21
CA ILE A 12 3.22 16.53 -16.90
C ILE A 12 4.40 17.49 -16.64
N GLU A 13 4.59 18.51 -17.49
CA GLU A 13 5.59 19.57 -17.27
C GLU A 13 5.40 20.25 -15.91
N ARG A 14 4.14 20.48 -15.49
CA ARG A 14 3.86 21.01 -14.16
C ARG A 14 4.27 20.02 -13.07
N PHE A 15 3.97 18.73 -13.21
CA PHE A 15 4.37 17.71 -12.23
C PHE A 15 5.89 17.65 -12.06
N GLU A 16 6.64 17.76 -13.15
CA GLU A 16 8.11 17.81 -13.13
C GLU A 16 8.61 19.04 -12.36
N ARG A 17 8.08 20.24 -12.63
CA ARG A 17 8.43 21.46 -11.87
C ARG A 17 8.07 21.39 -10.39
N GLU A 18 7.01 20.68 -10.06
CA GLU A 18 6.58 20.44 -8.67
C GLU A 18 7.42 19.35 -7.96
N GLY A 19 8.36 18.71 -8.66
CA GLY A 19 9.18 17.63 -8.11
C GLY A 19 8.38 16.37 -7.76
N ARG A 20 7.23 16.14 -8.43
CA ARG A 20 6.41 14.96 -8.16
C ARG A 20 7.13 13.68 -8.55
N GLY A 21 7.01 12.68 -7.69
CA GLY A 21 7.70 11.41 -7.78
C GLY A 21 9.10 11.41 -7.16
N LEU A 22 9.60 12.54 -6.68
CA LEU A 22 10.91 12.67 -6.04
C LEU A 22 10.80 12.67 -4.51
N GLY A 23 11.94 12.54 -3.84
CA GLY A 23 12.06 12.52 -2.39
C GLY A 23 11.96 11.11 -1.78
N ALA A 24 12.05 11.07 -0.45
CA ALA A 24 11.93 9.87 0.39
C ALA A 24 11.30 10.26 1.73
N PHE A 25 10.71 9.31 2.44
CA PHE A 25 10.09 9.52 3.74
C PHE A 25 9.07 10.68 3.72
N ALA A 26 9.19 11.65 4.63
CA ALA A 26 8.29 12.80 4.73
C ALA A 26 8.40 13.73 3.50
N ASP A 27 9.54 13.74 2.81
CA ASP A 27 9.83 14.64 1.68
C ASP A 27 9.38 14.09 0.33
N TYR A 28 8.90 12.83 0.28
CA TYR A 28 8.42 12.25 -0.97
C TYR A 28 7.12 12.92 -1.43
N SER A 29 7.04 13.24 -2.72
CA SER A 29 5.82 13.78 -3.35
C SER A 29 5.25 12.74 -4.31
N PRO A 30 4.02 12.20 -4.12
CA PRO A 30 3.47 11.19 -5.04
C PRO A 30 3.18 11.77 -6.43
N TYR A 31 3.33 10.96 -7.47
CA TYR A 31 3.17 11.42 -8.86
C TYR A 31 1.73 11.86 -9.16
N HIS A 32 0.78 11.00 -8.81
CA HIS A 32 -0.64 11.31 -8.83
C HIS A 32 -1.12 11.74 -7.45
N GLN A 33 -1.91 12.82 -7.41
CA GLN A 33 -2.41 13.42 -6.17
C GLN A 33 -3.89 13.76 -6.29
N VAL A 34 -4.57 13.76 -5.15
CA VAL A 34 -5.92 14.27 -4.98
C VAL A 34 -5.82 15.77 -4.79
N SER A 35 -5.72 16.50 -5.90
CA SER A 35 -5.68 17.96 -5.90
C SER A 35 -6.73 18.54 -6.82
N ARG A 36 -7.15 19.78 -6.56
CA ARG A 36 -8.07 20.51 -7.45
C ARG A 36 -7.49 20.66 -8.85
N GLY A 37 -6.17 20.65 -8.98
CA GLY A 37 -5.40 20.86 -10.20
C GLY A 37 -5.39 19.67 -11.15
N ASP A 38 -5.71 18.47 -10.66
CA ASP A 38 -5.39 17.22 -11.32
C ASP A 38 -6.64 16.53 -11.91
N PRO A 39 -6.47 15.67 -12.93
CA PRO A 39 -7.54 14.78 -13.38
C PRO A 39 -8.03 13.89 -12.24
N ALA A 40 -9.35 13.85 -12.05
CA ALA A 40 -9.96 13.03 -11.02
C ALA A 40 -9.90 11.54 -11.37
N SER A 41 -9.65 10.69 -10.38
CA SER A 41 -9.88 9.25 -10.50
C SER A 41 -11.39 8.95 -10.52
N SER A 42 -11.75 7.76 -11.01
CA SER A 42 -13.10 7.23 -10.85
C SER A 42 -13.25 6.59 -9.47
N GLY A 43 -14.19 7.07 -8.66
CA GLY A 43 -14.50 6.50 -7.35
C GLY A 43 -14.21 7.46 -6.18
N ARG A 44 -13.90 6.90 -5.01
CA ARG A 44 -13.61 7.64 -3.79
C ARG A 44 -12.12 7.64 -3.49
N SER A 45 -11.55 8.83 -3.45
CA SER A 45 -10.17 9.08 -3.02
C SER A 45 -10.09 9.33 -1.50
N HIS A 46 -8.89 9.19 -0.94
CA HIS A 46 -8.61 9.39 0.49
C HIS A 46 -7.39 10.30 0.67
N LEU A 47 -7.50 11.23 1.61
CA LEU A 47 -6.43 12.10 2.08
C LEU A 47 -6.33 11.93 3.59
N HIS A 48 -5.17 11.52 4.09
CA HIS A 48 -4.91 11.41 5.52
C HIS A 48 -3.43 11.61 5.82
N VAL A 49 -3.11 11.98 7.06
CA VAL A 49 -1.72 12.19 7.48
C VAL A 49 -1.22 10.90 8.13
N TRP A 50 -0.09 10.40 7.65
CA TRP A 50 0.62 9.29 8.25
C TRP A 50 2.13 9.45 8.06
N ARG A 51 2.90 9.19 9.13
CA ARG A 51 4.36 9.40 9.19
C ARG A 51 4.78 10.78 8.67
N SER A 52 4.15 11.82 9.20
CA SER A 52 4.45 13.24 8.91
C SER A 52 4.25 13.67 7.44
N ARG A 53 3.48 12.91 6.66
CA ARG A 53 3.17 13.23 5.26
C ARG A 53 1.69 13.06 4.97
N LEU A 54 1.14 13.97 4.17
CA LEU A 54 -0.20 13.82 3.59
C LEU A 54 -0.16 12.74 2.51
N ARG A 55 -0.81 11.61 2.76
CA ARG A 55 -0.94 10.50 1.81
C ARG A 55 -2.09 10.75 0.84
N SER A 56 -1.88 10.41 -0.43
CA SER A 56 -2.88 10.61 -1.47
C SER A 56 -3.26 9.31 -2.17
N LEU A 57 -4.43 8.76 -1.80
CA LEU A 57 -4.91 7.49 -2.34
C LEU A 57 -6.11 7.74 -3.25
N LEU A 58 -6.11 7.11 -4.42
CA LEU A 58 -7.06 7.37 -5.50
C LEU A 58 -8.27 6.44 -5.47
N SER A 59 -8.28 5.44 -4.57
CA SER A 59 -9.35 4.46 -4.42
C SER A 59 -9.47 3.88 -2.99
N ASP A 60 -10.65 3.31 -2.69
CA ASP A 60 -10.87 2.47 -1.49
C ASP A 60 -9.95 1.22 -1.46
N GLY A 61 -9.57 0.72 -2.63
CA GLY A 61 -8.67 -0.42 -2.76
C GLY A 61 -7.25 -0.07 -2.34
N GLU A 62 -6.74 1.09 -2.76
CA GLU A 62 -5.43 1.60 -2.33
C GLU A 62 -5.37 1.82 -0.82
N LEU A 63 -6.42 2.38 -0.21
CA LEU A 63 -6.51 2.50 1.26
C LEU A 63 -6.39 1.13 1.96
N SER A 64 -6.97 0.09 1.37
CA SER A 64 -6.92 -1.26 1.92
C SER A 64 -5.51 -1.87 1.82
N VAL A 65 -4.80 -1.59 0.72
CA VAL A 65 -3.39 -1.98 0.53
C VAL A 65 -2.48 -1.22 1.50
N GLU A 66 -2.67 0.09 1.66
CA GLU A 66 -1.88 0.90 2.60
C GLU A 66 -2.01 0.37 4.03
N PHE A 67 -3.22 0.05 4.50
CA PHE A 67 -3.39 -0.54 5.83
C PHE A 67 -2.62 -1.86 6.00
N SER A 68 -2.51 -2.66 4.94
CA SER A 68 -1.72 -3.90 4.98
C SER A 68 -0.23 -3.61 5.16
N PHE A 69 0.29 -2.55 4.53
CA PHE A 69 1.65 -2.09 4.77
C PHE A 69 1.83 -1.56 6.19
N CYS A 70 0.91 -0.75 6.70
CA CYS A 70 0.99 -0.17 8.05
C CYS A 70 1.10 -1.22 9.16
N MET A 71 0.59 -2.43 8.94
CA MET A 71 0.74 -3.55 9.88
C MET A 71 2.18 -4.08 9.97
N LEU A 72 2.95 -4.01 8.87
CA LEU A 72 4.29 -4.64 8.79
C LEU A 72 5.28 -3.97 9.76
N PRO A 73 5.82 -4.69 10.76
CA PRO A 73 6.85 -4.15 11.66
C PRO A 73 8.13 -3.76 10.92
N GLU A 74 8.44 -4.44 9.82
CA GLU A 74 9.62 -4.20 8.98
C GLU A 74 9.50 -2.99 8.05
N LEU A 75 8.34 -2.33 7.93
CA LEU A 75 8.16 -1.23 6.99
C LEU A 75 8.93 0.03 7.39
N LYS A 76 9.96 0.36 6.62
CA LYS A 76 10.79 1.56 6.78
C LYS A 76 10.18 2.78 6.11
N ASP A 77 9.79 2.66 4.85
CA ASP A 77 9.08 3.70 4.11
C ASP A 77 8.06 3.09 3.14
N LEU A 78 7.07 3.90 2.76
CA LEU A 78 6.05 3.55 1.78
C LEU A 78 5.79 4.76 0.89
N VAL A 79 5.97 4.59 -0.41
CA VAL A 79 5.73 5.64 -1.40
C VAL A 79 4.58 5.22 -2.31
N GLU A 80 3.52 6.01 -2.34
CA GLU A 80 2.36 5.79 -3.22
C GLU A 80 2.55 6.48 -4.57
N GLN A 81 1.93 5.93 -5.63
CA GLN A 81 1.92 6.53 -6.97
C GLN A 81 3.35 6.77 -7.50
N TYR A 82 4.21 5.76 -7.37
CA TYR A 82 5.62 5.81 -7.76
C TYR A 82 5.76 5.85 -9.29
N PRO A 83 6.35 6.89 -9.88
CA PRO A 83 6.49 6.96 -11.34
C PRO A 83 7.56 5.99 -11.84
N LEU A 84 7.29 5.35 -12.97
CA LEU A 84 8.24 4.50 -13.68
C LEU A 84 8.91 5.34 -14.78
N ASP A 85 10.24 5.29 -14.82
CA ASP A 85 11.01 6.07 -15.79
C ASP A 85 10.81 5.56 -17.22
N TRP A 86 10.80 6.48 -18.17
CA TRP A 86 10.68 6.15 -19.60
C TRP A 86 11.97 5.54 -20.14
N PHE A 87 13.11 6.08 -19.71
CA PHE A 87 14.45 5.70 -20.13
C PHE A 87 15.18 4.99 -19.00
N SER A 88 16.38 4.51 -19.28
CA SER A 88 17.23 3.89 -18.27
C SER A 88 17.49 4.85 -17.13
N ASP A 89 17.39 4.33 -15.91
CA ASP A 89 17.63 5.10 -14.69
C ASP A 89 18.18 4.18 -13.58
N LEU A 90 18.71 4.81 -12.54
CA LEU A 90 19.27 4.16 -11.37
C LEU A 90 18.21 3.36 -10.59
N HIS A 91 18.70 2.51 -9.70
CA HIS A 91 17.83 1.77 -8.81
C HIS A 91 17.06 2.72 -7.86
N PRO A 92 15.76 2.50 -7.59
CA PRO A 92 14.99 3.34 -6.67
C PRO A 92 15.57 3.46 -5.25
N LEU A 93 16.39 2.49 -4.83
CA LEU A 93 17.13 2.52 -3.56
C LEU A 93 18.21 3.61 -3.48
N CYS A 94 18.67 4.15 -4.61
CA CYS A 94 19.64 5.25 -4.61
C CYS A 94 19.09 6.48 -3.85
N ARG A 95 17.76 6.66 -3.82
CA ARG A 95 17.07 7.69 -3.02
C ARG A 95 17.26 7.52 -1.50
N TYR A 96 17.70 6.35 -1.07
CA TYR A 96 17.93 5.99 0.33
C TYR A 96 19.42 5.77 0.65
N GLY A 97 20.32 6.27 -0.21
CA GLY A 97 21.77 6.22 -0.01
C GLY A 97 22.43 4.93 -0.47
N CYS A 98 21.85 4.22 -1.44
CA CYS A 98 22.53 3.10 -2.10
C CYS A 98 23.54 3.62 -3.14
N ASP A 99 24.80 3.19 -3.04
CA ASP A 99 25.90 3.65 -3.91
C ASP A 99 25.92 3.00 -5.30
N SER A 100 24.94 2.14 -5.62
CA SER A 100 24.88 1.50 -6.93
C SER A 100 24.72 2.54 -8.04
N GLN A 101 25.60 2.47 -9.03
CA GLN A 101 25.55 3.26 -10.27
C GLN A 101 24.99 2.45 -11.44
N ALA A 102 24.46 1.25 -11.18
CA ALA A 102 23.87 0.43 -12.23
C ALA A 102 22.56 1.07 -12.72
N GLU A 103 22.48 1.28 -14.03
CA GLU A 103 21.27 1.69 -14.71
C GLU A 103 20.44 0.48 -15.12
N TYR A 104 19.12 0.65 -15.07
CA TYR A 104 18.13 -0.37 -15.41
C TYR A 104 17.20 0.16 -16.48
N PRO A 105 16.74 -0.68 -17.42
CA PRO A 105 15.93 -0.23 -18.54
C PRO A 105 14.64 0.47 -18.08
N GLY A 106 14.26 1.50 -18.83
CA GLY A 106 13.00 2.22 -18.66
C GLY A 106 11.82 1.53 -19.35
N THR A 107 10.63 2.06 -19.11
CA THR A 107 9.37 1.51 -19.62
C THR A 107 9.26 1.50 -21.15
N LEU A 108 9.89 2.44 -21.86
CA LEU A 108 9.89 2.46 -23.33
C LEU A 108 10.65 1.27 -23.92
N GLN A 109 11.89 1.05 -23.44
CA GLN A 109 12.73 -0.06 -23.87
C GLN A 109 12.07 -1.40 -23.51
N ILE A 110 11.52 -1.52 -22.29
CA ILE A 110 10.81 -2.73 -21.86
C ILE A 110 9.61 -3.03 -22.76
N ALA A 111 8.82 -2.01 -23.11
CA ALA A 111 7.67 -2.18 -23.99
C ALA A 111 8.10 -2.68 -25.38
N GLU A 112 9.18 -2.13 -25.93
CA GLU A 112 9.77 -2.56 -27.21
C GLU A 112 10.25 -4.02 -27.15
N GLU A 113 11.04 -4.39 -26.14
CA GLU A 113 11.57 -5.75 -25.95
C GLU A 113 10.46 -6.80 -25.79
N LEU A 114 9.35 -6.43 -25.14
CA LEU A 114 8.19 -7.30 -24.97
C LEU A 114 7.25 -7.32 -26.20
N GLY A 115 7.51 -6.52 -27.23
CA GLY A 115 6.62 -6.37 -28.38
C GLY A 115 5.25 -5.77 -28.03
N LEU A 116 5.18 -4.96 -26.97
CA LEU A 116 3.97 -4.34 -26.45
C LEU A 116 3.95 -2.84 -26.77
N LYS A 117 2.77 -2.31 -27.13
CA LYS A 117 2.63 -0.87 -27.35
C LYS A 117 2.79 -0.13 -26.03
N HIS A 118 3.65 0.87 -25.94
CA HIS A 118 3.74 1.74 -24.76
C HIS A 118 2.50 2.65 -24.65
N PRO A 119 1.95 2.94 -23.45
CA PRO A 119 0.85 3.88 -23.31
C PRO A 119 1.27 5.29 -23.75
N TRP A 120 0.32 6.02 -24.35
CA TRP A 120 0.52 7.37 -24.88
C TRP A 120 -0.54 8.31 -24.30
N MET A 121 -0.18 9.58 -24.09
CA MET A 121 -1.14 10.59 -23.66
C MET A 121 -2.25 10.76 -24.71
N ARG A 122 -3.50 10.95 -24.25
CA ARG A 122 -4.67 11.01 -25.14
C ARG A 122 -4.64 12.16 -26.13
N ASP A 123 -3.93 13.24 -25.79
CA ASP A 123 -3.75 14.41 -26.66
C ASP A 123 -2.58 14.27 -27.65
N GLY A 124 -1.87 13.12 -27.63
CA GLY A 124 -0.75 12.85 -28.52
C GLY A 124 0.58 13.46 -28.08
N SER A 125 0.63 14.16 -26.94
CA SER A 125 1.81 14.95 -26.54
C SER A 125 3.06 14.15 -26.16
N GLY A 126 2.98 12.82 -26.03
CA GLY A 126 4.11 11.99 -25.64
C GLY A 126 3.73 10.66 -24.99
N PRO A 127 4.72 9.83 -24.65
CA PRO A 127 4.49 8.60 -23.88
C PRO A 127 3.89 8.95 -22.51
N TRP A 128 2.99 8.09 -22.03
CA TRP A 128 2.39 8.24 -20.70
C TRP A 128 3.39 7.80 -19.63
N ARG A 129 3.55 8.55 -18.54
CA ARG A 129 4.35 8.09 -17.40
C ARG A 129 3.53 7.10 -16.58
N MET A 130 3.90 5.82 -16.66
CA MET A 130 3.28 4.78 -15.86
C MET A 130 3.63 4.98 -14.37
N THR A 131 2.79 4.47 -13.49
CA THR A 131 3.01 4.51 -12.05
C THR A 131 2.70 3.15 -11.44
N THR A 132 3.43 2.81 -10.38
CA THR A 132 3.08 1.72 -9.47
C THR A 132 2.39 2.29 -8.24
N ASP A 133 1.30 1.67 -7.80
CA ASP A 133 0.46 2.22 -6.74
C ASP A 133 1.20 2.34 -5.41
N PHE A 134 2.03 1.36 -5.05
CA PHE A 134 2.87 1.43 -3.86
C PHE A 134 4.24 0.79 -4.08
N VAL A 135 5.28 1.42 -3.52
CA VAL A 135 6.60 0.82 -3.35
C VAL A 135 6.97 0.92 -1.87
N ALA A 136 7.25 -0.22 -1.25
CA ALA A 136 7.63 -0.31 0.15
C ALA A 136 9.11 -0.60 0.30
N ILE A 137 9.72 0.05 1.28
CA ILE A 137 11.10 -0.16 1.70
C ILE A 137 11.03 -0.92 3.02
N LEU A 138 11.66 -2.09 3.08
CA LEU A 138 11.63 -2.96 4.26
C LEU A 138 12.97 -2.95 5.02
N ASN A 139 12.93 -3.23 6.33
CA ASN A 139 14.09 -3.41 7.20
C ASN A 139 14.71 -4.82 7.02
N GLY A 140 16.00 -4.97 7.35
CA GLY A 140 16.75 -6.24 7.21
C GLY A 140 17.69 -6.32 5.99
N GLY A 141 17.90 -5.18 5.32
CA GLY A 141 18.56 -5.02 4.03
C GLY A 141 17.65 -4.19 3.14
N PRO A 142 18.16 -3.43 2.15
CA PRO A 142 17.31 -2.61 1.30
C PRO A 142 16.53 -3.50 0.32
N SER A 143 15.47 -4.16 0.81
CA SER A 143 14.51 -4.90 0.01
C SER A 143 13.35 -3.97 -0.32
N LEU A 144 13.09 -3.81 -1.62
CA LEU A 144 11.88 -3.18 -2.11
C LEU A 144 10.79 -4.23 -2.35
N LEU A 145 9.55 -3.79 -2.20
CA LEU A 145 8.37 -4.52 -2.64
C LEU A 145 7.45 -3.56 -3.40
N ALA A 146 7.18 -3.86 -4.65
CA ALA A 146 6.27 -3.10 -5.50
C ALA A 146 4.88 -3.76 -5.49
N VAL A 147 3.82 -2.95 -5.41
CA VAL A 147 2.44 -3.41 -5.41
C VAL A 147 1.62 -2.59 -6.41
N ALA A 148 1.02 -3.28 -7.36
CA ALA A 148 -0.05 -2.76 -8.21
C ALA A 148 -1.41 -3.17 -7.65
N ARG A 149 -2.37 -2.25 -7.61
CA ARG A 149 -3.74 -2.46 -7.16
C ARG A 149 -4.70 -2.44 -8.33
N LYS A 150 -5.55 -3.47 -8.44
CA LYS A 150 -6.68 -3.47 -9.39
C LYS A 150 -8.01 -3.75 -8.69
N PRO A 151 -9.11 -3.06 -9.06
CA PRO A 151 -10.40 -3.24 -8.39
C PRO A 151 -10.98 -4.62 -8.65
N ASP A 152 -10.85 -5.11 -9.88
CA ASP A 152 -11.46 -6.33 -10.36
C ASP A 152 -10.47 -7.51 -10.36
N PRO A 153 -10.96 -8.75 -10.17
CA PRO A 153 -10.15 -9.96 -10.28
C PRO A 153 -9.45 -10.10 -11.64
N LEU A 154 -8.26 -10.69 -11.66
CA LEU A 154 -7.50 -10.89 -12.91
C LEU A 154 -8.28 -11.74 -13.95
N ALA A 155 -9.11 -12.66 -13.48
CA ALA A 155 -9.97 -13.48 -14.34
C ALA A 155 -11.02 -12.63 -15.08
N THR A 156 -11.57 -11.59 -14.46
CA THR A 156 -12.54 -10.70 -15.12
C THR A 156 -11.84 -9.68 -16.02
N LEU A 157 -10.61 -9.26 -15.68
CA LEU A 157 -9.75 -8.45 -16.57
C LEU A 157 -9.44 -9.15 -17.90
N SER A 158 -9.45 -10.49 -17.91
CA SER A 158 -9.10 -11.30 -19.08
C SER A 158 -10.05 -11.20 -20.28
N THR A 159 -11.32 -10.84 -20.07
CA THR A 159 -12.34 -10.84 -21.13
C THR A 159 -12.60 -9.45 -21.71
N ARG A 160 -12.27 -8.38 -20.99
CA ARG A 160 -12.56 -6.98 -21.40
C ARG A 160 -11.34 -6.12 -21.68
N ASP A 161 -10.18 -6.40 -21.08
CA ASP A 161 -9.03 -5.49 -21.15
C ASP A 161 -7.69 -6.21 -21.38
N ARG A 162 -7.51 -6.81 -22.57
CA ARG A 162 -6.19 -7.27 -23.05
C ARG A 162 -5.12 -6.21 -22.82
N ARG A 163 -5.48 -4.94 -23.07
CA ARG A 163 -4.58 -3.80 -22.93
C ARG A 163 -4.08 -3.61 -21.51
N GLU A 164 -4.93 -3.79 -20.51
CA GLU A 164 -4.53 -3.63 -19.10
C GLU A 164 -3.51 -4.68 -18.68
N LYS A 165 -3.67 -5.93 -19.14
CA LYS A 165 -2.68 -6.99 -18.92
C LYS A 165 -1.33 -6.67 -19.56
N GLU A 166 -1.32 -6.11 -20.77
CA GLU A 166 -0.09 -5.67 -21.43
C GLU A 166 0.63 -4.58 -20.61
N LEU A 167 -0.12 -3.63 -20.04
CA LEU A 167 0.46 -2.60 -19.17
C LEU A 167 1.02 -3.19 -17.87
N LEU A 168 0.30 -4.12 -17.25
CA LEU A 168 0.77 -4.83 -16.05
C LEU A 168 2.06 -5.63 -16.34
N ARG A 169 2.22 -6.16 -17.55
CA ARG A 169 3.47 -6.85 -17.96
C ARG A 169 4.66 -5.89 -18.03
N ILE A 170 4.47 -4.72 -18.64
CA ILE A 170 5.53 -3.68 -18.68
C ILE A 170 5.92 -3.27 -17.26
N GLU A 171 4.94 -3.03 -16.39
CA GLU A 171 5.18 -2.68 -14.99
C GLU A 171 5.91 -3.79 -14.23
N ARG A 172 5.45 -5.05 -14.33
CA ARG A 172 6.10 -6.20 -13.69
C ARG A 172 7.54 -6.36 -14.18
N GLU A 173 7.78 -6.27 -15.48
CA GLU A 173 9.12 -6.43 -16.05
C GLU A 173 10.05 -5.28 -15.62
N TYR A 174 9.55 -4.05 -15.48
CA TYR A 174 10.31 -2.92 -14.92
C TYR A 174 10.87 -3.22 -13.53
N TRP A 175 10.06 -3.80 -12.65
CA TRP A 175 10.47 -4.18 -11.29
C TRP A 175 11.34 -5.42 -11.28
N LYS A 176 11.02 -6.43 -12.09
CA LYS A 176 11.81 -7.66 -12.22
C LYS A 176 13.25 -7.38 -12.66
N ARG A 177 13.45 -6.49 -13.63
CA ARG A 177 14.79 -6.08 -14.10
C ARG A 177 15.63 -5.43 -13.00
N ARG A 178 14.98 -4.86 -11.98
CA ARG A 178 15.57 -4.22 -10.81
C ARG A 178 15.70 -5.16 -9.60
N ASP A 179 15.42 -6.45 -9.77
CA ASP A 179 15.38 -7.43 -8.66
C ASP A 179 14.40 -7.03 -7.53
N VAL A 180 13.28 -6.41 -7.92
CA VAL A 180 12.22 -6.02 -7.00
C VAL A 180 11.02 -6.93 -7.19
N GLU A 181 10.57 -7.57 -6.12
CA GLU A 181 9.33 -8.35 -6.15
C GLU A 181 8.15 -7.43 -6.42
N TRP A 182 7.28 -7.87 -7.32
CA TRP A 182 6.07 -7.15 -7.72
C TRP A 182 4.84 -8.02 -7.45
N LEU A 183 3.87 -7.48 -6.71
CA LEU A 183 2.60 -8.14 -6.41
C LEU A 183 1.45 -7.40 -7.11
N LEU A 184 0.56 -8.16 -7.72
CA LEU A 184 -0.74 -7.67 -8.17
C LEU A 184 -1.78 -8.00 -7.11
N ILE A 185 -2.38 -6.98 -6.51
CA ILE A 185 -3.41 -7.14 -5.49
C ILE A 185 -4.76 -6.75 -6.10
N THR A 186 -5.68 -7.70 -6.20
CA THR A 186 -7.08 -7.52 -6.61
C THR A 186 -8.03 -7.67 -5.42
N SER A 187 -9.34 -7.49 -5.64
CA SER A 187 -10.33 -7.61 -4.55
C SER A 187 -10.29 -9.00 -3.88
N ASP A 188 -9.89 -10.04 -4.61
CA ASP A 188 -9.84 -11.42 -4.11
C ASP A 188 -8.69 -11.67 -3.12
N GLU A 189 -7.62 -10.88 -3.17
CA GLU A 189 -6.51 -10.99 -2.22
C GLU A 189 -6.88 -10.45 -0.82
N PHE A 190 -8.03 -9.78 -0.67
CA PHE A 190 -8.51 -9.28 0.62
C PHE A 190 -9.71 -10.06 1.15
N ASP A 191 -9.74 -10.30 2.45
CA ASP A 191 -11.01 -10.57 3.14
C ASP A 191 -11.66 -9.22 3.49
N ALA A 192 -12.86 -8.97 2.93
CA ALA A 192 -13.59 -7.73 3.15
C ALA A 192 -13.84 -7.43 4.64
N ARG A 193 -13.91 -8.45 5.50
CA ARG A 193 -14.08 -8.29 6.95
C ARG A 193 -12.81 -7.75 7.60
N VAL A 194 -11.64 -8.22 7.17
CA VAL A 194 -10.34 -7.73 7.64
C VAL A 194 -10.16 -6.27 7.25
N VAL A 195 -10.41 -5.93 5.98
CA VAL A 195 -10.33 -4.53 5.50
C VAL A 195 -11.25 -3.61 6.30
N LYS A 196 -12.47 -4.08 6.60
CA LYS A 196 -13.43 -3.33 7.40
C LYS A 196 -12.95 -3.10 8.83
N GLU A 197 -12.31 -4.09 9.45
CA GLU A 197 -11.76 -3.96 10.81
C GLU A 197 -10.55 -3.04 10.86
N LEU A 198 -9.65 -3.14 9.88
CA LEU A 198 -8.54 -2.20 9.73
C LEU A 198 -9.05 -0.77 9.55
N ARG A 199 -10.01 -0.53 8.63
CA ARG A 199 -10.58 0.81 8.44
C ARG A 199 -11.17 1.40 9.72
N ARG A 200 -11.82 0.57 10.55
CA ARG A 200 -12.42 1.00 11.82
C ARG A 200 -11.40 1.31 12.90
N SER A 201 -10.34 0.50 12.97
CA SER A 201 -9.29 0.64 14.00
C SER A 201 -8.18 1.60 13.62
N ALA A 202 -8.11 2.02 12.34
CA ALA A 202 -7.11 2.93 11.81
C ALA A 202 -6.92 4.22 12.61
N PRO A 203 -7.96 4.91 13.13
CA PRO A 203 -7.77 6.13 13.91
C PRO A 203 -6.90 5.94 15.16
N TRP A 204 -6.89 4.74 15.76
CA TRP A 204 -6.07 4.42 16.93
C TRP A 204 -4.75 3.75 16.55
N ALA A 205 -4.77 2.89 15.54
CA ALA A 205 -3.58 2.17 15.08
C ALA A 205 -2.58 3.07 14.34
N LEU A 206 -3.05 4.12 13.67
CA LEU A 206 -2.24 5.09 12.93
C LEU A 206 -2.04 6.41 13.69
N ALA A 207 -2.57 6.53 14.91
CA ALA A 207 -2.26 7.63 15.80
C ALA A 207 -0.76 7.67 16.14
N ASP A 208 -0.34 8.72 16.86
CA ASP A 208 1.02 8.83 17.37
C ASP A 208 1.41 7.57 18.14
N SER A 209 2.68 7.16 17.97
CA SER A 209 3.16 5.91 18.54
C SER A 209 3.11 5.98 20.07
N VAL A 210 2.38 5.05 20.67
CA VAL A 210 2.37 4.89 22.13
C VAL A 210 3.66 4.23 22.61
N GLN A 211 3.98 4.42 23.89
CA GLN A 211 5.21 3.88 24.45
C GLN A 211 5.18 2.34 24.46
N SER A 212 6.36 1.71 24.36
CA SER A 212 6.47 0.25 24.28
C SER A 212 5.96 -0.47 25.52
N ASP A 213 6.07 0.15 26.70
CA ASP A 213 5.54 -0.36 27.96
C ASP A 213 4.01 -0.30 28.02
N GLU A 214 3.38 0.75 27.48
CA GLU A 214 1.93 0.87 27.37
C GLU A 214 1.33 -0.24 26.49
N LYS A 215 1.94 -0.49 25.32
CA LYS A 215 1.60 -1.62 24.44
C LYS A 215 1.74 -2.95 25.17
N ALA A 216 2.88 -3.19 25.83
CA ALA A 216 3.12 -4.40 26.60
C ALA A 216 2.08 -4.60 27.72
N LYS A 217 1.64 -3.51 28.35
CA LYS A 217 0.57 -3.53 29.38
C LYS A 217 -0.78 -3.91 28.78
N ALA A 218 -1.17 -3.29 27.66
CA ALA A 218 -2.41 -3.62 26.95
C ALA A 218 -2.43 -5.08 26.49
N VAL A 219 -1.33 -5.58 25.93
CA VAL A 219 -1.16 -6.99 25.53
C VAL A 219 -1.32 -7.92 26.72
N ARG A 220 -0.68 -7.62 27.86
CA ARG A 220 -0.76 -8.42 29.08
C ARG A 220 -2.19 -8.50 29.60
N ILE A 221 -2.90 -7.36 29.66
CA ILE A 221 -4.29 -7.28 30.11
C ILE A 221 -5.19 -8.09 29.19
N ALA A 222 -5.07 -7.94 27.87
CA ALA A 222 -5.86 -8.69 26.90
C ALA A 222 -5.62 -10.21 27.01
N LYS A 223 -4.36 -10.64 27.15
CA LYS A 223 -4.00 -12.06 27.31
C LYS A 223 -4.47 -12.65 28.64
N ALA A 224 -4.51 -11.86 29.72
CA ALA A 224 -5.04 -12.31 31.01
C ALA A 224 -6.58 -12.42 31.02
N ASN A 225 -7.27 -11.68 30.15
CA ASN A 225 -8.73 -11.56 30.11
C ASN A 225 -9.34 -12.12 28.81
N ARG A 226 -8.92 -13.30 28.36
CA ARG A 226 -9.30 -13.87 27.04
C ARG A 226 -10.81 -14.05 26.83
N HIS A 227 -11.57 -14.22 27.91
CA HIS A 227 -13.02 -14.37 27.88
C HIS A 227 -13.78 -13.07 28.13
N ALA A 228 -13.08 -11.98 28.46
CA ALA A 228 -13.69 -10.68 28.64
C ALA A 228 -14.00 -10.03 27.29
N SER A 229 -15.07 -9.26 27.24
CA SER A 229 -15.44 -8.46 26.08
C SER A 229 -14.35 -7.43 25.74
N LEU A 230 -14.30 -6.98 24.49
CA LEU A 230 -13.41 -5.89 24.08
C LEU A 230 -13.62 -4.63 24.94
N SER A 231 -14.87 -4.31 25.29
CA SER A 231 -15.18 -3.19 26.17
C SER A 231 -14.53 -3.33 27.56
N GLN A 232 -14.60 -4.53 28.16
CA GLN A 232 -13.97 -4.80 29.45
C GLN A 232 -12.44 -4.74 29.37
N ILE A 233 -11.85 -5.27 28.30
CA ILE A 233 -10.39 -5.19 28.07
C ILE A 233 -9.94 -3.74 27.95
N LEU A 234 -10.66 -2.92 27.19
CA LEU A 234 -10.37 -1.50 27.03
C LEU A 234 -10.54 -0.73 28.34
N GLN A 235 -11.60 -1.00 29.12
CA GLN A 235 -11.80 -0.38 30.44
C GLN A 235 -10.68 -0.72 31.42
N ALA A 236 -10.28 -2.00 31.51
CA ALA A 236 -9.18 -2.42 32.36
C ALA A 236 -7.84 -1.81 31.92
N THR A 237 -7.61 -1.71 30.61
CA THR A 237 -6.42 -1.05 30.06
C THR A 237 -6.44 0.45 30.33
N ALA A 238 -7.59 1.11 30.20
CA ALA A 238 -7.75 2.52 30.48
C ALA A 238 -7.53 2.82 31.97
N GLN A 239 -8.02 1.97 32.88
CA GLN A 239 -7.71 2.08 34.30
C GLN A 239 -6.21 1.94 34.58
N ALA A 240 -5.53 1.08 33.84
CA ALA A 240 -4.10 0.85 34.00
C ALA A 240 -3.21 1.94 33.38
N LEU A 241 -3.68 2.66 32.34
CA LEU A 241 -2.94 3.68 31.61
C LEU A 241 -3.40 5.12 31.94
N GLY A 242 -4.55 5.27 32.60
CA GLY A 242 -5.14 6.57 32.94
C GLY A 242 -5.97 7.23 31.83
N SER A 243 -6.10 6.62 30.65
CA SER A 243 -6.84 7.19 29.51
C SER A 243 -7.45 6.11 28.61
N MET A 244 -8.66 6.35 28.11
CA MET A 244 -9.32 5.49 27.13
C MET A 244 -8.66 5.62 25.74
N GLU A 245 -8.19 6.81 25.39
CA GLU A 245 -7.44 7.10 24.17
C GLU A 245 -6.14 6.29 24.15
N ALA A 246 -5.37 6.34 25.25
CA ALA A 246 -4.15 5.55 25.41
C ALA A 246 -4.44 4.03 25.37
N ALA A 247 -5.55 3.58 25.96
CA ALA A 247 -5.96 2.18 25.91
C ALA A 247 -6.29 1.70 24.49
N GLN A 248 -7.07 2.49 23.73
CA GLN A 248 -7.40 2.19 22.34
C GLN A 248 -6.15 2.19 21.46
N ALA A 249 -5.32 3.24 21.54
CA ALA A 249 -4.09 3.34 20.78
C ALA A 249 -3.15 2.18 21.09
N SER A 250 -2.91 1.89 22.37
CA SER A 250 -2.04 0.78 22.78
C SER A 250 -2.55 -0.57 22.31
N LEU A 251 -3.85 -0.85 22.46
CA LEU A 251 -4.42 -2.12 22.02
C LEU A 251 -4.35 -2.29 20.50
N TRP A 252 -4.78 -1.29 19.73
CA TRP A 252 -4.85 -1.40 18.27
C TRP A 252 -3.48 -1.33 17.60
N GLN A 253 -2.55 -0.53 18.12
CA GLN A 253 -1.16 -0.56 17.65
C GLN A 253 -0.54 -1.94 17.92
N SER A 254 -0.77 -2.53 19.10
CA SER A 254 -0.28 -3.89 19.40
C SER A 254 -0.89 -4.96 18.48
N ILE A 255 -2.19 -4.86 18.19
CA ILE A 255 -2.87 -5.77 17.26
C ILE A 255 -2.27 -5.64 15.85
N TRP A 256 -2.19 -4.42 15.30
CA TRP A 256 -1.70 -4.20 13.93
C TRP A 256 -0.26 -4.66 13.74
N ARG A 257 0.58 -4.52 14.77
CA ARG A 257 1.97 -5.01 14.78
C ARG A 257 2.12 -6.52 14.98
N GLY A 258 1.01 -7.25 15.18
CA GLY A 258 1.03 -8.69 15.43
C GLY A 258 1.49 -9.08 16.84
N GLU A 259 1.66 -8.13 17.76
CA GLU A 259 2.02 -8.38 19.16
C GLU A 259 0.85 -9.03 19.94
N LEU A 260 -0.37 -8.78 19.47
CA LEU A 260 -1.61 -9.40 19.94
C LEU A 260 -2.39 -10.01 18.75
N PRO A 261 -2.03 -11.22 18.28
CA PRO A 261 -2.72 -11.87 17.16
C PRO A 261 -4.20 -12.16 17.50
N ILE A 262 -5.09 -11.50 16.77
CA ILE A 262 -6.54 -11.71 16.86
C ILE A 262 -7.16 -11.93 15.49
N ASP A 263 -8.29 -12.63 15.45
CA ASP A 263 -9.04 -12.85 14.22
C ASP A 263 -9.71 -11.56 13.74
N LEU A 264 -9.06 -10.86 12.81
CA LEU A 264 -9.56 -9.63 12.18
C LEU A 264 -10.77 -9.87 11.26
N ARG A 265 -11.14 -11.13 10.97
CA ARG A 265 -12.36 -11.45 10.20
C ARG A 265 -13.61 -11.34 11.06
N ARG A 266 -13.48 -11.26 12.39
CA ARG A 266 -14.63 -11.15 13.29
C ARG A 266 -15.33 -9.80 13.12
N SER A 267 -16.62 -9.75 13.42
CA SER A 267 -17.34 -8.48 13.49
C SER A 267 -16.96 -7.69 14.75
N TRP A 268 -16.79 -6.36 14.61
CA TRP A 268 -16.66 -5.38 15.69
C TRP A 268 -17.87 -5.37 16.63
N ARG A 269 -18.00 -6.40 17.46
CA ARG A 269 -18.97 -6.47 18.55
C ARG A 269 -18.19 -6.22 19.83
N PRO A 270 -18.26 -5.00 20.42
CA PRO A 270 -17.50 -4.67 21.62
C PRO A 270 -17.81 -5.59 22.81
N TYR A 271 -19.03 -6.15 22.85
CA TYR A 271 -19.49 -7.10 23.86
C TYR A 271 -18.93 -8.53 23.67
N LEU A 272 -18.27 -8.84 22.55
CA LEU A 272 -17.70 -10.18 22.30
C LEU A 272 -16.21 -10.25 22.67
N PRO A 273 -15.75 -11.36 23.26
CA PRO A 273 -14.34 -11.55 23.63
C PRO A 273 -13.41 -11.64 22.44
N LEU A 274 -12.21 -11.06 22.52
CA LEU A 274 -11.21 -11.13 21.45
C LEU A 274 -10.91 -12.59 21.10
N ARG A 275 -11.02 -12.94 19.81
CA ARG A 275 -10.67 -14.28 19.33
C ARG A 275 -9.19 -14.29 19.00
N HIS A 276 -8.38 -14.84 19.88
CA HIS A 276 -6.96 -15.04 19.63
C HIS A 276 -6.74 -16.14 18.59
N ILE A 277 -5.78 -15.92 17.69
CA ILE A 277 -5.34 -16.88 16.68
C ILE A 277 -3.82 -17.02 16.72
N SER A 278 -3.27 -17.97 15.95
CA SER A 278 -1.82 -18.07 15.85
C SER A 278 -1.24 -16.87 15.09
N GLU A 279 0.04 -16.58 15.32
CA GLU A 279 0.75 -15.53 14.57
C GLU A 279 0.76 -15.83 13.05
N ALA A 280 0.96 -17.09 12.67
CA ALA A 280 0.93 -17.51 11.27
C ALA A 280 -0.45 -17.27 10.64
N GLU A 281 -1.53 -17.60 11.34
CA GLU A 281 -2.89 -17.33 10.85
C GLU A 281 -3.14 -15.81 10.75
N PHE A 282 -2.71 -15.01 11.74
CA PHE A 282 -2.85 -13.56 11.70
C PHE A 282 -2.17 -12.94 10.48
N TRP A 283 -0.91 -13.30 10.22
CA TRP A 283 -0.18 -12.77 9.07
C TRP A 283 -0.69 -13.31 7.73
N SER A 284 -1.34 -14.48 7.70
CA SER A 284 -2.03 -14.96 6.49
C SER A 284 -3.18 -14.05 6.05
N LEU A 285 -3.79 -13.31 6.99
CA LEU A 285 -4.87 -12.34 6.68
C LEU A 285 -4.35 -11.13 5.91
N ASN A 286 -3.05 -10.81 6.00
CA ASN A 286 -2.41 -9.70 5.32
C ASN A 286 -1.84 -10.16 3.97
N PRO A 287 -2.39 -9.73 2.82
CA PRO A 287 -1.95 -10.21 1.51
C PRO A 287 -0.51 -9.82 1.18
N VAL A 288 -0.05 -8.66 1.62
CA VAL A 288 1.30 -8.16 1.38
C VAL A 288 2.32 -9.00 2.16
N ARG A 289 2.08 -9.21 3.47
CA ARG A 289 2.96 -10.04 4.32
C ARG A 289 3.04 -11.48 3.82
N SER A 290 1.91 -12.04 3.38
CA SER A 290 1.82 -13.41 2.85
C SER A 290 2.24 -13.56 1.39
N ARG A 291 2.72 -12.49 0.74
CA ARG A 291 3.15 -12.46 -0.67
C ARG A 291 2.07 -13.01 -1.61
N ARG A 292 0.79 -12.75 -1.31
CA ARG A 292 -0.33 -13.11 -2.18
C ARG A 292 -0.33 -12.16 -3.37
N SER A 293 -0.47 -12.72 -4.57
CA SER A 293 -0.55 -11.98 -5.82
C SER A 293 -1.54 -12.69 -6.74
N ALA A 294 -2.42 -11.91 -7.37
CA ALA A 294 -3.31 -12.40 -8.42
C ALA A 294 -2.54 -12.76 -9.69
N TRP A 295 -1.34 -12.18 -9.89
CA TRP A 295 -0.52 -12.52 -11.04
C TRP A 295 0.08 -13.92 -10.86
N PRO A 296 -0.08 -14.83 -11.83
CA PRO A 296 0.42 -16.19 -11.71
C PRO A 296 1.95 -16.19 -11.63
N LYS A 297 2.52 -17.10 -10.83
CA LYS A 297 3.98 -17.26 -10.70
C LYS A 297 4.64 -17.72 -12.01
N VAL A 298 3.88 -18.44 -12.83
CA VAL A 298 4.26 -18.85 -14.19
C VAL A 298 3.21 -18.27 -15.13
N ASP A 299 3.58 -17.29 -15.95
CA ASP A 299 2.68 -16.79 -17.00
C ASP A 299 2.71 -17.78 -18.17
N PRO A 300 1.58 -18.42 -18.55
CA PRO A 300 1.55 -19.36 -19.67
C PRO A 300 1.96 -18.75 -21.02
N GLN A 301 2.02 -17.42 -21.12
CA GLN A 301 2.48 -16.70 -22.31
C GLN A 301 3.97 -16.31 -22.26
N GLU A 302 4.70 -16.70 -21.20
CA GLU A 302 6.17 -16.60 -21.11
C GLU A 302 6.89 -17.91 -21.59
N VAL A 303 6.14 -18.87 -22.15
CA VAL A 303 6.65 -20.14 -22.74
C VAL A 303 6.45 -20.14 -24.25
#